data_AF-H0I2D7-F1
#
_entry.id   AF-H0I2D7-F1
#
_cell.length_a   1.000
_cell.length_b   1.000
_cell.length_c   1.000
_cell.angle_alpha   90.00
_cell.angle_beta   90.00
_cell.angle_gamma   90.00
#
_symmetry.space_group_name_H-M   'P 1'
#
loop_
_entity.id
_entity.type
_entity.pdbx_description
1 polymer ?
#
loop_
_entity_poly.entity_id
_entity_poly.type
_entity_poly.pdbx_seq_one_letter_code
_entity_poly.pdbx_strand_id
1 'polypeptide(L)'
;MPVSFLARNARILLPMLSFVAILLAVFWLQPRAMSYVGLNLLLNLALPIAFATIAQMFVITVNDLDLSLGAYVGFVACVAATWLTEQPLLGMAALAGGAF
;
A
#
# COMPACT_ATOMS: atom_id res chain seq x y z
N MET A 1 -21.40 28.26 15.43
CA MET A 1 -20.21 27.45 15.10
C MET A 1 -20.57 25.95 14.96
N PRO A 2 -21.17 25.47 13.85
CA PRO A 2 -21.59 24.06 13.72
C PRO A 2 -20.73 23.20 12.75
N VAL A 3 -19.82 23.79 11.97
CA VAL A 3 -19.05 23.08 10.94
C VAL A 3 -17.97 22.12 11.48
N SER A 4 -17.58 22.24 12.75
CA SER A 4 -16.52 21.42 13.35
C SER A 4 -16.95 19.99 13.71
N PHE A 5 -18.24 19.74 13.95
CA PHE A 5 -18.75 18.41 14.32
C PHE A 5 -18.89 17.49 13.09
N LEU A 6 -19.41 18.02 11.98
CA LEU A 6 -19.49 17.30 10.70
C LEU A 6 -18.10 16.96 10.16
N ALA A 7 -17.14 17.89 10.28
CA ALA A 7 -15.74 17.67 9.87
C ALA A 7 -14.98 16.67 10.77
N ARG A 8 -15.43 16.42 12.00
CA ARG A 8 -14.84 15.42 12.90
C ARG A 8 -15.34 14.01 12.57
N ASN A 9 -16.65 13.86 12.33
CA ASN A 9 -17.24 12.59 11.91
C ASN A 9 -16.83 12.23 10.46
N ALA A 10 -16.71 13.21 9.57
CA ALA A 10 -16.24 12.99 8.21
C ALA A 10 -14.79 12.48 8.17
N ARG A 11 -13.91 12.90 9.09
CA ARG A 11 -12.51 12.40 9.18
C ARG A 11 -12.40 10.92 9.53
N ILE A 12 -13.38 10.38 10.25
CA ILE A 12 -13.45 8.94 10.56
C ILE A 12 -14.09 8.16 9.41
N LEU A 13 -15.08 8.74 8.73
CA LEU A 13 -15.68 8.14 7.53
C LEU A 13 -14.77 8.18 6.29
N LEU A 14 -13.92 9.20 6.16
CA LEU A 14 -13.00 9.42 5.04
C LEU A 14 -12.10 8.20 4.73
N PRO A 15 -11.38 7.60 5.69
CA PRO A 15 -10.55 6.43 5.42
C PRO A 15 -11.36 5.19 5.04
N MET A 16 -12.54 4.96 5.65
CA MET A 16 -13.40 3.84 5.24
C MET A 16 -13.92 4.03 3.82
N LEU A 17 -14.35 5.24 3.46
CA LEU A 17 -14.88 5.55 2.15
C LEU A 17 -13.78 5.49 1.07
N SER A 18 -12.57 5.96 1.40
CA SER A 18 -11.39 5.83 0.54
C SER A 18 -10.99 4.37 0.32
N PHE A 19 -11.05 3.54 1.37
CA PHE A 19 -10.76 2.11 1.28
C PHE A 19 -11.74 1.39 0.35
N VAL A 20 -13.04 1.67 0.48
CA VAL A 20 -14.09 1.12 -0.40
C VAL A 20 -13.92 1.59 -1.84
N ALA A 21 -13.61 2.87 -2.05
CA ALA A 21 -13.41 3.44 -3.38
C ALA A 21 -12.19 2.83 -4.10
N ILE A 22 -11.06 2.65 -3.40
CA ILE A 22 -9.87 1.98 -3.94
C ILE A 22 -10.16 0.50 -4.21
N LEU A 23 -10.89 -0.20 -3.33
CA LEU A 23 -11.28 -1.59 -3.58
C LEU A 23 -12.10 -1.75 -4.86
N LEU A 24 -13.10 -0.87 -5.06
CA LEU A 24 -13.91 -0.86 -6.28
C LEU A 24 -13.07 -0.55 -7.53
N ALA A 25 -12.14 0.41 -7.44
CA ALA A 25 -11.24 0.74 -8.54
C ALA A 25 -10.31 -0.44 -8.89
N VAL A 26 -9.78 -1.14 -7.88
CA VAL A 26 -8.93 -2.33 -8.05
C VAL A 26 -9.70 -3.49 -8.69
N PHE A 27 -10.95 -3.72 -8.27
CA PHE A 27 -11.81 -4.74 -8.88
C PHE A 27 -12.08 -4.49 -10.37
N TRP A 28 -12.18 -3.23 -10.78
CA TRP A 28 -12.41 -2.86 -12.16
C TRP A 28 -11.15 -2.97 -13.03
N LEU A 29 -9.98 -2.59 -12.50
CA LEU A 29 -8.72 -2.66 -13.24
C LEU A 29 -8.14 -4.08 -13.34
N GLN A 30 -8.29 -4.91 -12.29
CA GLN A 30 -7.60 -6.20 -12.20
C GLN A 30 -8.51 -7.33 -11.69
N PRO A 31 -9.47 -7.82 -12.52
CA PRO A 31 -10.25 -9.02 -12.19
C PRO A 31 -9.37 -10.29 -12.05
N ARG A 32 -8.10 -10.25 -12.46
CA ARG A 32 -7.12 -11.34 -12.34
C ARG A 32 -6.42 -11.41 -10.98
N ALA A 33 -6.55 -10.41 -10.11
CA ALA A 33 -5.93 -10.36 -8.79
C ALA A 33 -6.58 -11.33 -7.78
N MET A 34 -7.79 -11.82 -8.07
CA MET A 34 -8.50 -12.86 -7.31
C MET A 34 -8.21 -14.28 -7.84
N SER A 35 -6.99 -14.52 -8.34
CA SER A 35 -6.47 -15.87 -8.59
C SER A 35 -5.83 -16.41 -7.31
N TYR A 36 -5.83 -17.73 -7.09
CA TYR A 36 -5.11 -18.36 -5.95
C TYR A 36 -3.63 -17.96 -5.88
N VAL A 37 -3.01 -17.70 -7.03
CA VAL A 37 -1.64 -17.16 -7.12
C VAL A 37 -1.57 -15.74 -6.61
N GLY A 38 -2.55 -14.90 -6.97
CA GLY A 38 -2.66 -13.52 -6.50
C GLY A 38 -2.86 -13.45 -4.99
N LEU A 39 -3.73 -14.29 -4.42
CA LEU A 39 -3.93 -14.36 -2.97
C LEU A 39 -2.67 -14.83 -2.23
N ASN A 40 -1.95 -15.82 -2.76
CA ASN A 40 -0.71 -16.29 -2.17
C ASN A 40 0.41 -15.23 -2.25
N LEU A 41 0.53 -14.51 -3.37
CA LEU A 41 1.45 -13.37 -3.49
C LEU A 41 1.07 -12.25 -2.51
N LEU A 42 -0.22 -11.90 -2.45
CA LEU A 42 -0.71 -10.79 -1.63
C LEU A 42 -0.53 -11.10 -0.14
N LEU A 43 -0.76 -12.33 0.32
CA LEU A 43 -0.49 -12.74 1.70
C LEU A 43 1.01 -12.78 2.03
N ASN A 44 1.84 -13.30 1.12
CA ASN A 44 3.27 -13.40 1.33
C ASN A 44 3.97 -12.03 1.31
N LEU A 45 3.35 -11.02 0.67
CA LEU A 45 3.83 -9.64 0.63
C LEU A 45 3.18 -8.77 1.72
N ALA A 46 1.93 -9.05 2.09
CA ALA A 46 1.23 -8.36 3.16
C ALA A 46 1.89 -8.57 4.53
N LEU A 47 2.42 -9.77 4.80
CA LEU A 47 3.17 -10.05 6.03
C LEU A 47 4.38 -9.10 6.19
N PRO A 48 5.32 -9.02 5.23
CA PRO A 48 6.37 -8.02 5.19
C PRO A 48 5.90 -6.57 5.36
N ILE A 49 4.84 -6.15 4.66
CA ILE A 49 4.31 -4.78 4.79
C ILE A 49 3.82 -4.52 6.22
N ALA A 50 3.11 -5.46 6.81
CA ALA A 50 2.65 -5.35 8.20
C ALA A 50 3.84 -5.24 9.16
N PHE A 51 4.87 -6.08 9.02
CA PHE A 51 6.09 -5.99 9.83
C PHE A 51 6.83 -4.66 9.65
N ALA A 52 6.90 -4.13 8.42
CA ALA A 52 7.50 -2.83 8.13
C ALA A 52 6.74 -1.69 8.84
N THR A 53 5.41 -1.70 8.80
CA THR A 53 4.60 -0.68 9.50
C THR A 53 4.75 -0.76 11.02
N ILE A 54 4.82 -1.97 11.59
CA ILE A 54 5.06 -2.17 13.02
C ILE A 54 6.45 -1.64 13.41
N ALA A 55 7.49 -1.97 12.63
CA ALA A 55 8.84 -1.46 12.84
C ALA A 55 8.88 0.08 12.75
N GLN A 56 8.20 0.66 11.76
CA GLN A 56 8.10 2.11 11.59
C GLN A 56 7.35 2.78 12.75
N MET A 57 6.32 2.14 13.32
CA MET A 57 5.67 2.64 14.55
C MET A 57 6.64 2.69 15.73
N PHE A 58 7.48 1.66 15.93
CA PHE A 58 8.50 1.68 16.98
C PHE A 58 9.57 2.76 16.75
N VAL A 59 10.02 2.94 15.51
CA VAL A 59 11.04 3.94 15.17
C VAL A 59 10.51 5.37 15.38
N ILE A 60 9.25 5.64 15.01
CA ILE A 60 8.61 6.95 15.27
C ILE A 60 8.58 7.23 16.78
N THR A 61 8.23 6.24 17.62
CA THR A 61 8.18 6.44 19.08
C THR A 61 9.54 6.66 19.75
N VAL A 62 10.63 6.25 19.10
CA VAL A 62 12.00 6.31 19.67
C VAL A 62 12.80 7.49 19.13
N ASN A 63 12.62 7.85 17.86
CA ASN A 63 13.46 8.84 17.18
C ASN A 63 12.66 9.96 16.47
N ASP A 64 11.32 9.93 16.52
CA ASP A 64 10.42 10.86 15.80
C ASP A 64 10.69 10.95 14.27
N LEU A 65 11.42 9.98 13.71
CA LEU A 65 11.74 9.93 12.29
C LEU A 65 10.76 9.03 11.56
N ASP A 66 9.98 9.63 10.67
CA ASP A 66 9.19 8.90 9.68
C ASP A 66 10.06 8.56 8.46
N LEU A 67 10.51 7.31 8.35
CA LEU A 67 11.31 6.83 7.22
C LEU A 67 10.50 6.65 5.92
N SER A 68 9.18 6.85 5.94
CA SER A 68 8.29 6.57 4.79
C SER A 68 8.43 5.13 4.25
N LEU A 69 8.92 4.20 5.08
CA LEU A 69 9.23 2.82 4.70
C LEU A 69 7.96 2.10 4.21
N GLY A 70 6.80 2.38 4.80
CA GLY A 70 5.51 1.85 4.36
C GLY A 70 5.13 2.24 2.93
N ALA A 71 5.37 3.49 2.51
CA ALA A 71 5.10 3.93 1.15
C ALA A 71 6.08 3.29 0.15
N TYR A 72 7.36 3.18 0.54
CA TYR A 72 8.39 2.54 -0.26
C TYR A 72 8.11 1.06 -0.50
N VAL A 73 7.81 0.29 0.55
CA VAL A 73 7.47 -1.14 0.43
C VAL A 73 6.19 -1.33 -0.40
N GLY A 74 5.21 -0.43 -0.27
CA GLY A 74 3.99 -0.43 -1.10
C GLY A 74 4.27 -0.22 -2.60
N PHE A 75 5.18 0.70 -2.94
CA PHE A 75 5.61 0.91 -4.32
C PHE A 75 6.31 -0.34 -4.89
N VAL A 76 7.30 -0.86 -4.15
CA VAL A 76 8.04 -2.08 -4.52
C VAL A 76 7.07 -3.24 -4.74
N ALA A 77 6.07 -3.38 -3.86
CA ALA A 77 5.05 -4.41 -3.95
C ALA A 77 4.19 -4.30 -5.22
N CYS A 78 3.72 -3.10 -5.56
CA CYS A 78 2.94 -2.87 -6.78
C CYS A 78 3.76 -3.16 -8.05
N VAL A 79 5.00 -2.68 -8.11
CA VAL A 79 5.91 -2.92 -9.25
C VAL A 79 6.25 -4.41 -9.37
N ALA A 80 6.51 -5.08 -8.25
CA ALA A 80 6.77 -6.53 -8.22
C ALA A 80 5.56 -7.35 -8.66
N ALA A 81 4.35 -6.97 -8.27
CA ALA A 81 3.14 -7.71 -8.63
C ALA A 81 2.75 -7.53 -10.11
N THR A 82 2.94 -6.33 -10.65
CA THR A 82 2.50 -5.97 -12.01
C THR A 82 3.62 -6.08 -13.04
N TRP A 83 4.62 -5.19 -12.95
CA TRP A 83 5.66 -5.04 -13.96
C TRP A 83 6.65 -6.18 -13.96
N LEU A 84 6.99 -6.77 -12.80
CA LEU A 84 7.89 -7.92 -12.78
C LEU A 84 7.24 -9.19 -13.38
N THR A 85 5.91 -9.31 -13.30
CA THR A 85 5.16 -10.43 -13.86
C THR A 85 4.96 -10.31 -15.37
N GLU A 86 4.67 -9.11 -15.88
CA GLU A 86 4.43 -8.91 -17.33
C GLU A 86 5.71 -8.59 -18.11
N GLN A 87 6.63 -7.79 -17.55
CA GLN A 87 7.83 -7.29 -18.23
C GLN A 87 9.01 -7.16 -17.25
N PRO A 88 9.74 -8.26 -16.95
CA PRO A 88 10.68 -8.31 -15.83
C PRO A 88 11.84 -7.31 -15.92
N LEU A 89 12.27 -6.93 -17.13
CA LEU A 89 13.35 -5.96 -17.34
C LEU A 89 12.92 -4.52 -16.97
N LEU A 90 11.69 -4.14 -17.29
CA LEU A 90 11.10 -2.85 -16.90
C LEU A 90 10.82 -2.82 -15.39
N GLY A 91 10.36 -3.94 -14.81
CA GLY A 91 10.21 -4.08 -13.37
C GLY A 91 11.52 -3.89 -12.60
N MET A 92 12.62 -4.49 -13.04
CA MET A 92 13.94 -4.28 -12.43
C MET A 92 14.46 -2.85 -12.62
N ALA A 93 14.25 -2.24 -13.79
CA ALA A 93 14.63 -0.85 -14.03
C ALA A 93 13.84 0.14 -13.14
N ALA A 94 12.54 -0.11 -12.94
CA ALA A 94 11.70 0.68 -12.04
C ALA A 94 12.08 0.49 -10.56
N LEU A 95 12.42 -0.73 -10.14
CA LEU A 95 12.93 -1.00 -8.79
C LEU A 95 14.29 -0.35 -8.57
N ALA A 96 15.19 -0.39 -9.55
CA ALA A 96 16.45 0.31 -9.50
C ALA A 96 16.22 1.83 -9.39
N GLY A 97 15.35 2.41 -10.22
CA GLY A 97 15.06 3.85 -10.18
C GLY A 97 14.34 4.33 -8.92
N GLY A 98 13.58 3.47 -8.24
CA GLY A 98 12.90 3.80 -6.98
C GLY A 98 13.75 3.56 -5.72
N ALA A 99 14.81 2.75 -5.81
CA ALA A 99 15.70 2.42 -4.68
C ALA A 99 16.82 3.45 -4.45
N PHE A 100 16.96 4.44 -5.33
CA PHE A 100 17.91 5.56 -5.24
C PHE A 100 17.17 6.89 -5.11
#